data_AF-A0A0R3PDG9-F1
#
_entry.id   AF-A0A0R3PDG9-F1
#
_cell.length_a   1.000
_cell.length_b   1.000
_cell.length_c   1.000
_cell.angle_alpha   90.00
_cell.angle_beta   90.00
_cell.angle_gamma   90.00
#
_symmetry.space_group_name_H-M   'P 1'
#
loop_
_entity.id
_entity.type
_entity.pdbx_description
1 polymer ?
#
loop_
_entity_poly.entity_id
_entity_poly.type
_entity_poly.pdbx_seq_one_letter_code
_entity_poly.pdbx_strand_id
1 'polypeptide(L)'
;MRRLKEKQKVFYVRQWNKAKVCLTFEKKYMYTLGISVLLFENIVHDFFTYFHMFLEEGVELYLHFNVWNLPMAISEAVAKKLRYFRTSPWDSKENLPLDYARIFQFQNYRRTRKIVLNEIGEYDYTSCVHPGQYVTLQIDRVPISLAQQWDESAPMVLHQLLPHEQRMSVVNLLIRRHHSCTVPIMNKQKLIFNVGFRKFEACPIFSQHTNGDKFKMERFLPMNACCVATVFAPITFPPASVLVFREGKTGEQELVATGSVLDVNPDRIVLKRIVLSGHPYKINKRAVVCRYMFFHREDIEWFKPVELYTPSGHRGHIKEALGTHGHMKCRFDKQLNAADSVMMSLYKRVFPKWTYNPRVRYPFSAVHFIREKLLQMEQTKSSMILL
;
A
#
# COMPACT_ATOMS: atom_id res chain seq x y z
N MET A 1 -15.12 57.01 24.04
CA MET A 1 -14.55 55.98 23.14
C MET A 1 -15.21 54.62 23.37
N ARG A 2 -16.27 54.28 22.61
CA ARG A 2 -16.72 52.90 22.38
C ARG A 2 -17.24 52.83 20.95
N ARG A 3 -16.38 52.47 20.00
CA ARG A 3 -16.78 52.19 18.61
C ARG A 3 -17.45 50.81 18.57
N LEU A 4 -18.74 50.78 18.25
CA LEU A 4 -19.43 49.60 17.73
C LEU A 4 -18.66 49.10 16.50
N LYS A 5 -18.13 47.88 16.54
CA LYS A 5 -17.63 47.19 15.34
C LYS A 5 -18.78 46.37 14.76
N GLU A 6 -19.30 46.82 13.62
CA GLU A 6 -20.23 46.07 12.79
C GLU A 6 -19.65 44.69 12.43
N LYS A 7 -20.44 43.64 12.66
CA LYS A 7 -20.16 42.29 12.14
C LYS A 7 -20.60 42.27 10.67
N GLN A 8 -19.68 42.46 9.73
CA GLN A 8 -19.97 42.14 8.33
C GLN A 8 -19.97 40.61 8.16
N LYS A 9 -21.17 40.04 8.00
CA LYS A 9 -21.35 38.71 7.39
C LYS A 9 -21.53 38.92 5.89
N VAL A 10 -20.58 38.43 5.11
CA VAL A 10 -20.70 38.42 3.64
C VAL A 10 -21.28 37.06 3.25
N PHE A 11 -22.46 37.06 2.65
CA PHE A 11 -23.12 35.87 2.13
C PHE A 11 -22.89 35.79 0.62
N TYR A 12 -22.15 34.79 0.15
CA TYR A 12 -22.12 34.44 -1.26
C TYR A 12 -22.98 33.20 -1.48
N VAL A 13 -24.13 33.39 -2.14
CA VAL A 13 -24.97 32.29 -2.60
C VAL A 13 -24.89 32.26 -4.11
N ARG A 14 -24.31 31.19 -4.68
CA ARG A 14 -24.34 30.95 -6.13
C ARG A 14 -24.90 29.57 -6.39
N GLN A 15 -25.93 29.50 -7.23
CA GLN A 15 -26.66 28.27 -7.53
C GLN A 15 -25.95 27.52 -8.66
N TRP A 16 -25.51 26.29 -8.42
CA TRP A 16 -24.88 25.43 -9.42
C TRP A 16 -25.52 24.03 -9.37
N ASN A 17 -25.98 23.55 -10.52
CA ASN A 17 -26.55 22.22 -10.78
C ASN A 17 -26.87 21.37 -9.54
N LYS A 18 -28.12 21.48 -9.07
CA LYS A 18 -28.75 20.73 -7.97
C LYS A 18 -28.09 20.77 -6.57
N ALA A 19 -27.04 21.57 -6.35
CA ALA A 19 -26.46 21.77 -5.01
C ALA A 19 -26.47 23.25 -4.58
N LYS A 20 -26.82 23.51 -3.32
CA LYS A 20 -26.62 24.80 -2.64
C LYS A 20 -25.39 24.68 -1.75
N VAL A 21 -24.32 25.41 -2.08
CA VAL A 21 -23.14 25.54 -1.22
C VAL A 21 -23.23 26.89 -0.50
N CYS A 22 -23.37 26.86 0.82
CA CYS A 22 -23.28 28.06 1.66
C CYS A 22 -21.89 28.12 2.29
N LEU A 23 -21.10 29.13 1.93
CA LEU A 23 -19.83 29.43 2.58
C LEU A 23 -20.05 30.59 3.56
N THR A 24 -19.94 30.31 4.85
CA THR A 24 -19.99 31.34 5.91
C THR A 24 -18.57 31.63 6.40
N PHE A 25 -18.12 32.86 6.18
CA PHE A 25 -16.84 33.33 6.71
C PHE A 25 -17.10 34.10 8.01
N GLU A 26 -16.58 33.59 9.14
CA GLU A 26 -16.60 34.31 10.41
C GLU A 26 -15.18 34.73 10.77
N LYS A 27 -14.86 36.03 10.66
CA LYS A 27 -13.56 36.56 11.10
C LYS A 27 -13.51 36.55 12.63
N LYS A 28 -12.84 35.55 13.21
CA LYS A 28 -12.57 35.49 14.65
C LYS A 28 -11.07 35.41 14.90
N TYR A 29 -10.45 36.58 15.05
CA TYR A 29 -9.03 36.81 15.39
C TYR A 29 -8.01 36.26 14.36
N MET A 30 -6.86 36.92 14.28
CA MET A 30 -5.80 36.60 13.31
C MET A 30 -5.36 35.13 13.46
N TYR A 31 -5.36 34.40 12.33
CA TYR A 31 -4.81 33.05 12.12
C TYR A 31 -5.68 31.81 12.36
N THR A 32 -7.02 31.88 12.27
CA THR A 32 -7.82 30.64 12.10
C THR A 32 -9.05 30.86 11.23
N LEU A 33 -9.07 30.23 10.04
CA LEU A 33 -10.25 30.13 9.18
C LEU A 33 -10.92 28.77 9.44
N GLY A 34 -12.12 28.78 10.02
CA GLY A 34 -12.96 27.59 10.12
C GLY A 34 -13.90 27.50 8.91
N ILE A 35 -13.79 26.44 8.12
CA ILE A 35 -14.71 26.16 7.00
C ILE A 35 -15.57 24.96 7.41
N SER A 36 -16.89 25.15 7.47
CA SER A 36 -17.87 24.07 7.62
C SER A 36 -18.49 23.76 6.25
N VAL A 37 -18.18 22.58 5.69
CA VAL A 37 -18.77 22.11 4.43
C VAL A 37 -19.73 20.95 4.73
N LEU A 38 -21.00 21.11 4.39
CA LEU A 38 -21.96 20.01 4.32
C LEU A 38 -21.89 19.42 2.90
N LEU A 39 -21.29 18.24 2.75
CA LEU A 39 -21.21 17.52 1.48
C LEU A 39 -22.30 16.44 1.42
N PHE A 40 -23.14 16.50 0.38
CA PHE A 40 -23.99 15.36 -0.01
C PHE A 40 -23.24 14.47 -1.03
N GLU A 41 -23.05 13.23 -0.59
CA GLU A 41 -22.74 11.94 -1.23
C GLU A 41 -21.89 11.73 -2.51
N ASN A 42 -21.44 12.69 -3.34
CA ASN A 42 -20.73 12.25 -4.57
C ASN A 42 -19.58 13.13 -5.13
N ILE A 43 -18.96 14.01 -4.35
CA ILE A 43 -17.89 14.88 -4.87
C ILE A 43 -16.71 14.94 -3.89
N VAL A 44 -15.98 13.83 -3.73
CA VAL A 44 -14.72 13.82 -2.96
C VAL A 44 -13.50 13.91 -3.90
N HIS A 45 -13.62 13.46 -5.15
CA HIS A 45 -12.49 13.40 -6.08
C HIS A 45 -12.22 14.73 -6.81
N ASP A 46 -13.25 15.51 -7.14
CA ASP A 46 -13.05 16.79 -7.87
C ASP A 46 -12.70 17.98 -6.96
N PHE A 47 -13.01 17.89 -5.66
CA PHE A 47 -12.74 18.97 -4.71
C PHE A 47 -11.23 19.17 -4.45
N PHE A 48 -10.46 18.09 -4.48
CA PHE A 48 -9.00 18.12 -4.26
C PHE A 48 -8.24 18.75 -5.43
N THR A 49 -8.71 18.56 -6.66
CA THR A 49 -8.03 19.04 -7.87
C THR A 49 -8.19 20.55 -8.04
N TYR A 50 -9.38 21.11 -7.73
CA TYR A 50 -9.66 22.53 -7.91
C TYR A 50 -9.11 23.43 -6.81
N PHE A 51 -8.95 22.92 -5.57
CA PHE A 51 -8.41 23.73 -4.47
C PHE A 51 -6.91 24.04 -4.64
N HIS A 52 -6.18 23.21 -5.39
CA HIS A 52 -4.77 23.44 -5.71
C HIS A 52 -4.53 24.62 -6.66
N MET A 53 -5.56 25.06 -7.41
CA MET A 53 -5.43 26.12 -8.41
C MET A 53 -5.54 27.55 -7.81
N PHE A 54 -5.84 27.67 -6.51
CA PHE A 54 -6.12 28.96 -5.84
C PHE A 54 -5.04 29.43 -4.85
N LEU A 55 -3.90 28.73 -4.77
CA LEU A 55 -2.79 29.07 -3.87
C LEU A 55 -1.57 29.56 -4.67
N GLU A 56 -1.68 30.73 -5.28
CA GLU A 56 -0.52 31.63 -5.40
C GLU A 56 -0.55 32.55 -4.17
N GLU A 57 0.60 32.68 -3.50
CA GLU A 57 0.86 33.42 -2.25
C GLU A 57 0.66 32.62 -0.92
N GLY A 58 1.71 31.90 -0.53
CA GLY A 58 2.37 32.11 0.77
C GLY A 58 1.62 31.83 2.09
N VAL A 59 0.51 31.11 2.11
CA VAL A 59 -0.20 30.77 3.36
C VAL A 59 -0.37 29.25 3.52
N GLU A 60 0.43 28.64 4.40
CA GLU A 60 0.24 27.25 4.83
C GLU A 60 -0.95 27.16 5.80
N LEU A 61 -2.10 26.69 5.30
CA LEU A 61 -3.28 26.36 6.11
C LEU A 61 -3.24 24.88 6.52
N TYR A 62 -2.95 24.62 7.80
CA TYR A 62 -3.11 23.29 8.39
C TYR A 62 -4.60 22.98 8.63
N LEU A 63 -5.21 22.24 7.71
CA LEU A 63 -6.56 21.68 7.90
C LEU A 63 -6.50 20.50 8.88
N HIS A 64 -6.79 20.76 10.15
CA HIS A 64 -7.04 19.72 11.15
C HIS A 64 -8.44 19.11 10.92
N PHE A 65 -8.53 18.07 10.08
CA PHE A 65 -9.74 17.25 10.02
C PHE A 65 -9.85 16.43 11.31
N ASN A 66 -10.78 16.81 12.19
CA ASN A 66 -11.20 15.95 13.29
C ASN A 66 -12.05 14.80 12.73
N VAL A 67 -11.38 13.74 12.27
CA VAL A 67 -11.98 12.49 11.72
C VAL A 67 -12.79 11.70 12.77
N TRP A 68 -12.84 12.15 14.02
CA TRP A 68 -13.46 11.44 15.15
C TRP A 68 -15.00 11.33 15.10
N ASN A 69 -15.69 12.13 14.27
CA ASN A 69 -17.16 12.21 14.26
C ASN A 69 -17.85 11.59 13.03
N LEU A 70 -17.14 10.87 12.17
CA LEU A 70 -17.81 10.13 11.10
C LEU A 70 -18.39 8.81 11.65
N PRO A 71 -19.65 8.47 11.33
CA PRO A 71 -20.22 7.16 11.64
C PRO A 71 -19.30 6.03 11.16
N MET A 72 -19.04 5.05 12.02
CA MET A 72 -18.06 4.01 11.72
C MET A 72 -18.51 3.11 10.58
N ALA A 73 -19.83 2.93 10.44
CA ALA A 73 -20.45 2.28 9.30
C ALA A 73 -20.05 2.94 7.97
N ILE A 74 -19.77 4.24 7.95
CA ILE A 74 -19.34 4.98 6.73
C ILE A 74 -17.84 4.80 6.49
N SER A 75 -17.01 4.94 7.52
CA SER A 75 -15.54 4.80 7.37
C SER A 75 -15.10 3.37 7.03
N GLU A 76 -15.84 2.37 7.53
CA GLU A 76 -15.50 0.95 7.38
C GLU A 76 -16.58 0.14 6.66
N ALA A 77 -17.48 0.81 5.91
CA ALA A 77 -18.58 0.20 5.15
C ALA A 77 -18.14 -1.01 4.29
N VAL A 78 -16.93 -0.92 3.74
CA VAL A 78 -16.35 -1.89 2.80
C VAL A 78 -15.74 -3.12 3.52
N ALA A 79 -15.63 -3.09 4.85
CA ALA A 79 -15.06 -4.21 5.60
C ALA A 79 -16.11 -5.32 5.76
N LYS A 80 -15.72 -6.55 5.39
CA LYS A 80 -16.59 -7.73 5.51
C LYS A 80 -16.52 -8.32 6.91
N LYS A 81 -17.67 -8.88 7.28
CA LYS A 81 -17.93 -9.60 8.52
C LYS A 81 -17.59 -11.08 8.28
N LEU A 82 -16.41 -11.52 8.73
CA LEU A 82 -16.02 -12.93 8.63
C LEU A 82 -16.21 -13.60 9.99
N ARG A 83 -16.96 -14.71 10.01
CA ARG A 83 -17.12 -15.54 11.21
C ARG A 83 -15.81 -16.24 11.57
N TYR A 84 -15.12 -16.78 10.56
CA TYR A 84 -13.86 -17.50 10.73
C TYR A 84 -12.90 -17.18 9.60
N PHE A 85 -11.72 -16.66 9.93
CA PHE A 85 -10.74 -16.26 8.91
C PHE A 85 -10.34 -17.38 7.95
N ARG A 86 -10.33 -18.65 8.37
CA ARG A 86 -9.91 -19.77 7.52
C ARG A 86 -11.04 -20.30 6.63
N THR A 87 -12.22 -20.51 7.20
CA THR A 87 -13.30 -21.26 6.54
C THR A 87 -14.30 -20.39 5.78
N SER A 88 -14.46 -19.11 6.14
CA SER A 88 -15.41 -18.25 5.42
C SER A 88 -14.91 -17.96 4.00
N PRO A 89 -15.74 -18.14 2.96
CA PRO A 89 -15.31 -17.87 1.58
C PRO A 89 -15.04 -16.37 1.37
N TRP A 90 -14.16 -16.05 0.43
CA TRP A 90 -13.95 -14.71 -0.07
C TRP A 90 -13.77 -14.77 -1.59
N ASP A 91 -14.53 -13.97 -2.32
CA ASP A 91 -14.44 -13.94 -3.78
C ASP A 91 -13.22 -13.13 -4.26
N SER A 92 -12.38 -13.77 -5.08
CA SER A 92 -11.17 -13.17 -5.63
C SER A 92 -11.44 -12.12 -6.71
N LYS A 93 -12.66 -12.08 -7.27
CA LYS A 93 -13.05 -11.13 -8.33
C LYS A 93 -13.92 -9.98 -7.85
N GLU A 94 -14.23 -9.94 -6.55
CA GLU A 94 -15.03 -8.87 -5.95
C GLU A 94 -14.20 -7.60 -5.72
N ASN A 95 -14.79 -6.44 -6.03
CA ASN A 95 -14.26 -5.10 -5.77
C ASN A 95 -12.82 -4.89 -6.27
N LEU A 96 -12.53 -5.36 -7.48
CA LEU A 96 -11.22 -5.20 -8.09
C LEU A 96 -10.95 -3.73 -8.45
N PRO A 97 -9.72 -3.23 -8.24
CA PRO A 97 -9.35 -1.89 -8.67
C PRO A 97 -9.16 -1.85 -10.19
N LEU A 98 -9.27 -0.65 -10.79
CA LEU A 98 -9.08 -0.44 -12.23
C LEU A 98 -7.71 -0.93 -12.73
N ASP A 99 -6.68 -0.88 -11.89
CA ASP A 99 -5.34 -1.39 -12.22
C ASP A 99 -5.34 -2.89 -12.59
N TYR A 100 -6.29 -3.67 -12.05
CA TYR A 100 -6.41 -5.10 -12.37
C TYR A 100 -6.94 -5.35 -13.79
N ALA A 101 -7.51 -4.35 -14.47
CA ALA A 101 -7.88 -4.48 -15.88
C ALA A 101 -6.66 -4.42 -16.82
N ARG A 102 -5.53 -3.88 -16.34
CA ARG A 102 -4.31 -3.64 -17.14
C ARG A 102 -3.30 -4.79 -17.07
N ILE A 103 -3.48 -5.70 -16.10
CA ILE A 103 -2.54 -6.79 -15.86
C ILE A 103 -2.86 -8.01 -16.71
N PHE A 104 -1.82 -8.80 -16.99
CA PHE A 104 -1.98 -10.12 -17.58
C PHE A 104 -2.25 -11.17 -16.51
N GLN A 105 -3.29 -11.98 -16.72
CA GLN A 105 -3.63 -13.11 -15.87
C GLN A 105 -3.46 -14.41 -16.66
N PHE A 106 -2.73 -15.37 -16.08
CA PHE A 106 -2.69 -16.73 -16.62
C PHE A 106 -3.97 -17.49 -16.27
N GLN A 107 -4.50 -18.26 -17.22
CA GLN A 107 -5.55 -19.24 -16.93
C GLN A 107 -5.03 -20.37 -16.03
N ASN A 108 -3.86 -20.92 -16.36
CA ASN A 108 -3.18 -21.90 -15.54
C ASN A 108 -1.67 -21.66 -15.55
N TYR A 109 -1.21 -20.90 -14.55
CA TYR A 109 0.19 -20.49 -14.42
C TYR A 109 1.18 -21.67 -14.40
N ARG A 110 0.86 -22.75 -13.67
CA ARG A 110 1.76 -23.90 -13.54
C ARG A 110 1.94 -24.63 -14.86
N ARG A 111 0.86 -24.79 -15.63
CA ARG A 111 0.90 -25.43 -16.95
C ARG A 111 1.68 -24.57 -17.94
N THR A 112 1.38 -23.27 -18.02
CA THR A 112 2.08 -22.36 -18.94
C THR A 112 3.57 -22.29 -18.63
N ARG A 113 3.96 -22.21 -17.36
CA ARG A 113 5.38 -22.25 -16.95
C ARG A 113 6.08 -23.52 -17.45
N LYS A 114 5.46 -24.69 -17.32
CA LYS A 114 6.05 -25.96 -17.76
C LYS A 114 6.25 -25.99 -19.28
N ILE A 115 5.28 -25.50 -20.04
CA ILE A 115 5.35 -25.41 -21.51
C ILE A 115 6.50 -24.48 -21.91
N VAL A 116 6.49 -23.25 -21.41
CA VAL A 116 7.50 -22.23 -21.74
C VAL A 116 8.92 -22.70 -21.40
N LEU A 117 9.11 -23.38 -20.26
CA LEU A 117 10.44 -23.89 -19.88
C LEU A 117 10.89 -25.09 -20.72
N ASN A 118 9.96 -25.90 -21.22
CA ASN A 118 10.29 -27.03 -22.08
C ASN A 118 10.65 -26.58 -23.51
N GLU A 119 9.98 -25.55 -24.02
CA GLU A 119 10.25 -24.97 -25.36
C GLU A 119 11.69 -24.45 -25.48
N ILE A 120 12.34 -24.06 -24.37
CA ILE A 120 13.74 -23.57 -24.38
C ILE A 120 14.72 -24.64 -24.90
N GLY A 121 14.44 -25.92 -24.68
CA GLY A 121 15.33 -27.01 -25.09
C GLY A 121 15.19 -27.43 -26.55
N GLU A 122 14.17 -26.96 -27.25
CA GLU A 122 13.79 -27.44 -28.59
C GLU A 122 14.18 -26.48 -29.72
N TYR A 123 14.90 -25.38 -29.42
CA TYR A 123 15.29 -24.42 -30.44
C TYR A 123 16.20 -25.05 -31.51
N ASP A 124 15.77 -24.87 -32.76
CA ASP A 124 16.38 -25.47 -33.95
C ASP A 124 17.80 -24.91 -34.21
N TYR A 125 18.75 -25.80 -34.53
CA TYR A 125 20.18 -25.49 -34.70
C TYR A 125 20.47 -24.48 -35.83
N THR A 126 19.53 -24.30 -36.74
CA THR A 126 19.71 -23.48 -37.94
C THR A 126 19.34 -22.01 -37.75
N SER A 127 18.58 -21.67 -36.70
CA SER A 127 17.96 -20.35 -36.55
C SER A 127 18.40 -19.57 -35.30
N CYS A 128 19.25 -20.16 -34.46
CA CYS A 128 19.63 -19.62 -33.16
C CYS A 128 21.15 -19.46 -33.00
N VAL A 129 21.56 -18.47 -32.20
CA VAL A 129 22.96 -18.29 -31.77
C VAL A 129 23.26 -19.26 -30.63
N HIS A 130 24.38 -20.00 -30.74
CA HIS A 130 24.78 -20.97 -29.72
C HIS A 130 25.70 -20.35 -28.65
N PRO A 131 25.70 -20.91 -27.42
CA PRO A 131 26.62 -20.48 -26.38
C PRO A 131 28.09 -20.51 -26.85
N GLY A 132 28.85 -19.45 -26.55
CA GLY A 132 30.27 -19.33 -26.89
C GLY A 132 30.56 -18.60 -28.20
N GLN A 133 29.55 -18.22 -28.98
CA GLN A 133 29.74 -17.43 -30.20
C GLN A 133 29.87 -15.94 -29.91
N TYR A 134 30.81 -15.28 -30.57
CA TYR A 134 30.92 -13.82 -30.58
C TYR A 134 29.90 -13.25 -31.58
N VAL A 135 28.98 -12.42 -31.09
CA VAL A 135 27.89 -11.86 -31.90
C VAL A 135 27.79 -10.36 -31.74
N THR A 136 27.35 -9.69 -32.81
CA THR A 136 26.97 -8.27 -32.77
C THR A 136 25.44 -8.20 -32.76
N LEU A 137 24.87 -7.61 -31.71
CA LEU A 137 23.43 -7.47 -31.56
C LEU A 137 22.98 -6.08 -32.01
N GLN A 138 22.04 -6.03 -32.95
CA GLN A 138 21.37 -4.79 -33.35
C GLN A 138 20.02 -4.72 -32.64
N ILE A 139 19.91 -3.78 -31.68
CA ILE A 139 18.70 -3.58 -30.88
C ILE A 139 17.94 -2.38 -31.42
N ASP A 140 16.69 -2.59 -31.78
CA ASP A 140 15.80 -1.55 -32.27
C ASP A 140 15.27 -0.65 -31.13
N ARG A 141 15.03 0.64 -31.44
CA ARG A 141 14.39 1.64 -30.56
C ARG A 141 15.04 1.81 -29.18
N VAL A 142 16.37 1.85 -29.12
CA VAL A 142 17.09 2.23 -27.90
C VAL A 142 17.07 3.75 -27.72
N PRO A 143 16.59 4.29 -26.59
CA PRO A 143 16.61 5.73 -26.34
C PRO A 143 18.05 6.29 -26.29
N ILE A 144 18.30 7.38 -27.00
CA ILE A 144 19.61 8.05 -27.04
C ILE A 144 20.10 8.42 -25.64
N SER A 145 19.19 8.84 -24.75
CA SER A 145 19.51 9.17 -23.36
C SER A 145 20.12 7.99 -22.60
N LEU A 146 19.73 6.74 -22.91
CA LEU A 146 20.27 5.55 -22.27
C LEU A 146 21.70 5.29 -22.75
N ALA A 147 21.93 5.44 -24.06
CA ALA A 147 23.27 5.28 -24.65
C ALA A 147 24.26 6.32 -24.11
N GLN A 148 23.82 7.57 -23.92
CA GLN A 148 24.65 8.65 -23.35
C GLN A 148 24.94 8.47 -21.85
N GLN A 149 24.03 7.84 -21.11
CA GLN A 149 24.19 7.57 -19.67
C GLN A 149 25.03 6.33 -19.38
N TRP A 150 25.33 5.53 -20.41
CA TRP A 150 26.08 4.30 -20.22
C TRP A 150 27.55 4.62 -19.98
N ASP A 151 28.04 4.23 -18.80
CA ASP A 151 29.46 4.19 -18.49
C ASP A 151 30.10 2.98 -19.19
N GLU A 152 31.00 3.22 -20.14
CA GLU A 152 31.75 2.18 -20.87
C GLU A 152 32.54 1.26 -19.94
N SER A 153 32.87 1.72 -18.73
CA SER A 153 33.57 0.90 -17.72
C SER A 153 32.65 -0.08 -16.99
N ALA A 154 31.33 0.09 -17.07
CA ALA A 154 30.35 -0.78 -16.44
C ALA A 154 29.97 -1.96 -17.36
N PRO A 155 29.94 -3.21 -16.84
CA PRO A 155 29.57 -4.36 -17.65
C PRO A 155 28.10 -4.28 -18.06
N MET A 156 27.83 -4.45 -19.36
CA MET A 156 26.48 -4.60 -19.88
C MET A 156 26.14 -6.09 -20.01
N VAL A 157 25.12 -6.52 -19.28
CA VAL A 157 24.59 -7.88 -19.36
C VAL A 157 23.25 -7.83 -20.08
N LEU A 158 23.15 -8.57 -21.18
CA LEU A 158 21.91 -8.76 -21.93
C LEU A 158 21.38 -10.17 -21.68
N HIS A 159 20.07 -10.30 -21.52
CA HIS A 159 19.42 -11.60 -21.40
C HIS A 159 18.15 -11.64 -22.23
N GLN A 160 17.87 -12.80 -22.83
CA GLN A 160 16.63 -13.01 -23.56
C GLN A 160 15.46 -13.15 -22.58
N LEU A 161 14.31 -12.58 -22.94
CA LEU A 161 13.07 -12.73 -22.17
C LEU A 161 12.31 -13.97 -22.63
N LEU A 162 11.73 -14.69 -21.68
CA LEU A 162 10.85 -15.80 -21.99
C LEU A 162 9.47 -15.29 -22.47
N PRO A 163 8.71 -16.12 -23.22
CA PRO A 163 7.34 -15.83 -23.57
C PRO A 163 6.52 -15.29 -22.38
N HIS A 164 5.85 -14.15 -22.58
CA HIS A 164 5.06 -13.43 -21.58
C HIS A 164 5.82 -12.67 -20.48
N GLU A 165 7.14 -12.76 -20.35
CA GLU A 165 7.88 -12.02 -19.31
C GLU A 165 7.88 -10.48 -19.50
N GLN A 166 7.58 -10.02 -20.71
CA GLN A 166 7.36 -8.58 -20.98
C GLN A 166 6.05 -8.04 -20.38
N ARG A 167 5.08 -8.90 -20.07
CA ARG A 167 3.76 -8.47 -19.59
C ARG A 167 3.81 -8.15 -18.10
N MET A 168 3.00 -7.19 -17.66
CA MET A 168 2.84 -6.84 -16.25
C MET A 168 1.80 -7.74 -15.58
N SER A 169 2.08 -8.18 -14.35
CA SER A 169 1.11 -8.90 -13.52
C SER A 169 1.31 -8.61 -12.04
N VAL A 170 0.54 -9.30 -11.20
CA VAL A 170 0.74 -9.30 -9.74
C VAL A 170 1.68 -10.45 -9.41
N VAL A 171 2.90 -10.10 -9.03
CA VAL A 171 3.96 -11.04 -8.68
C VAL A 171 4.03 -11.18 -7.17
N ASN A 172 4.10 -12.42 -6.70
CA ASN A 172 4.25 -12.74 -5.29
C ASN A 172 5.69 -13.22 -5.05
N LEU A 173 6.38 -12.53 -4.13
CA LEU A 173 7.77 -12.77 -3.80
C LEU A 173 7.82 -13.33 -2.37
N LEU A 174 8.38 -14.52 -2.19
CA LEU A 174 8.64 -15.08 -0.86
C LEU A 174 9.94 -14.47 -0.34
N ILE A 175 9.86 -13.68 0.72
CA ILE A 175 11.01 -12.97 1.27
C ILE A 175 11.16 -13.25 2.77
N ARG A 176 12.41 -13.28 3.22
CA ARG A 176 12.81 -13.34 4.62
C ARG A 176 13.71 -12.15 4.91
N ARG A 177 13.49 -11.50 6.04
CA ARG A 177 14.33 -10.38 6.48
C ARG A 177 15.79 -10.83 6.61
N HIS A 178 16.70 -10.00 6.13
CA HIS A 178 18.13 -10.22 6.26
C HIS A 178 18.58 -9.84 7.68
N HIS A 179 19.52 -10.61 8.25
CA HIS A 179 19.96 -10.42 9.64
C HIS A 179 20.64 -9.06 9.88
N SER A 180 21.25 -8.46 8.85
CA SER A 180 21.86 -7.12 8.95
C SER A 180 20.84 -6.00 9.12
N CYS A 181 19.59 -6.21 8.71
CA CYS A 181 18.56 -5.18 8.77
C CYS A 181 17.93 -5.16 10.16
N THR A 182 18.31 -4.20 11.00
CA THR A 182 17.72 -3.97 12.34
C THR A 182 16.51 -3.04 12.31
N VAL A 183 16.40 -2.19 11.28
CA VAL A 183 15.31 -1.21 11.16
C VAL A 183 13.99 -1.87 10.76
N PRO A 184 12.86 -1.53 11.41
CA PRO A 184 11.55 -2.01 11.00
C PRO A 184 11.15 -1.45 9.63
N ILE A 185 10.71 -2.34 8.74
CA ILE A 185 10.26 -1.97 7.40
C ILE A 185 8.75 -2.00 7.38
N MET A 186 8.15 -0.87 7.03
CA MET A 186 6.69 -0.72 6.99
C MET A 186 6.11 -1.34 5.72
N ASN A 187 4.89 -1.86 5.82
CA ASN A 187 4.11 -2.23 4.65
C ASN A 187 3.84 -0.99 3.77
N LYS A 188 3.88 -1.15 2.44
CA LYS A 188 3.74 -0.08 1.44
C LYS A 188 4.89 0.94 1.42
N GLN A 189 5.99 0.68 2.12
CA GLN A 189 7.21 1.46 1.98
C GLN A 189 7.84 1.20 0.61
N LYS A 190 8.39 2.23 -0.03
CA LYS A 190 9.14 2.09 -1.28
C LYS A 190 10.40 1.26 -1.04
N LEU A 191 10.58 0.19 -1.79
CA LEU A 191 11.75 -0.68 -1.74
C LEU A 191 12.26 -0.94 -3.16
N ILE A 192 13.53 -1.29 -3.25
CA ILE A 192 14.20 -1.69 -4.48
C ILE A 192 14.23 -3.21 -4.52
N PHE A 193 13.71 -3.79 -5.59
CA PHE A 193 13.67 -5.23 -5.83
C PHE A 193 14.64 -5.59 -6.96
N ASN A 194 15.56 -6.50 -6.66
CA ASN A 194 16.32 -7.23 -7.67
C ASN A 194 15.70 -8.62 -7.77
N VAL A 195 15.00 -8.89 -8.87
CA VAL A 195 14.30 -10.15 -9.14
C VAL A 195 14.96 -10.79 -10.36
N GLY A 196 15.80 -11.81 -10.13
CA GLY A 196 16.67 -12.35 -11.16
C GLY A 196 17.55 -11.24 -11.77
N PHE A 197 17.42 -11.00 -13.07
CA PHE A 197 18.14 -9.95 -13.80
C PHE A 197 17.42 -8.59 -13.79
N ARG A 198 16.21 -8.49 -13.25
CA ARG A 198 15.41 -7.25 -13.26
C ARG A 198 15.61 -6.47 -11.97
N LYS A 199 15.85 -5.17 -12.09
CA LYS A 199 15.91 -4.23 -10.97
C LYS A 199 14.81 -3.18 -11.10
N PHE A 200 14.02 -2.98 -10.06
CA PHE A 200 12.94 -1.99 -10.06
C PHE A 200 12.58 -1.52 -8.65
N GLU A 201 11.96 -0.36 -8.56
CA GLU A 201 11.35 0.13 -7.32
C GLU A 201 9.86 -0.19 -7.29
N ALA A 202 9.36 -0.58 -6.11
CA ALA A 202 7.93 -0.78 -5.88
C ALA A 202 7.58 -0.67 -4.40
N CYS A 203 6.30 -0.43 -4.10
CA CYS A 203 5.75 -0.48 -2.74
C CYS A 203 4.99 -1.81 -2.52
N PRO A 204 5.60 -2.81 -1.84
CA PRO A 204 4.97 -4.11 -1.65
C PRO A 204 3.87 -4.10 -0.60
N ILE A 205 2.99 -5.09 -0.72
CA ILE A 205 2.12 -5.52 0.38
C ILE A 205 2.69 -6.78 1.01
N PHE A 206 3.03 -6.69 2.29
CA PHE A 206 3.44 -7.87 3.06
C PHE A 206 2.24 -8.65 3.56
N SER A 207 2.29 -9.96 3.39
CA SER A 207 1.26 -10.91 3.84
C SER A 207 1.90 -12.19 4.39
N GLN A 208 1.16 -12.90 5.23
CA GLN A 208 1.61 -14.18 5.78
C GLN A 208 1.76 -15.24 4.68
N HIS A 209 2.73 -16.14 4.86
CA HIS A 209 2.88 -17.33 4.04
C HIS A 209 2.23 -18.53 4.75
N THR A 210 0.97 -18.81 4.41
CA THR A 210 0.18 -19.92 4.97
C THR A 210 -0.36 -20.80 3.84
N ASN A 211 -0.91 -21.98 4.15
CA ASN A 211 -1.52 -22.86 3.14
C ASN A 211 -3.00 -22.54 2.85
N GLY A 212 -3.49 -21.39 3.31
CA GLY A 212 -4.88 -20.95 3.09
C GLY A 212 -5.07 -20.24 1.76
N ASP A 213 -6.31 -19.88 1.46
CA ASP A 213 -6.74 -19.02 0.34
C ASP A 213 -6.64 -17.52 0.68
N LYS A 214 -6.85 -17.18 1.95
CA LYS A 214 -6.83 -15.83 2.50
C LYS A 214 -5.57 -15.62 3.32
N PHE A 215 -4.90 -14.51 3.08
CA PHE A 215 -3.63 -14.18 3.72
C PHE A 215 -3.77 -12.91 4.54
N LYS A 216 -3.40 -12.98 5.82
CA LYS A 216 -3.42 -11.81 6.69
C LYS A 216 -2.29 -10.87 6.27
N MET A 217 -2.64 -9.59 6.09
CA MET A 217 -1.68 -8.53 5.83
C MET A 217 -0.84 -8.26 7.08
N GLU A 218 0.48 -8.21 6.93
CA GLU A 218 1.39 -7.79 7.99
C GLU A 218 1.63 -6.29 7.92
N ARG A 219 1.70 -5.62 9.08
CA ARG A 219 1.96 -4.15 9.12
C ARG A 219 3.43 -3.83 8.86
N PHE A 220 4.31 -4.76 9.21
CA PHE A 220 5.76 -4.64 9.08
C PHE A 220 6.34 -5.95 8.54
N LEU A 221 7.54 -5.88 7.98
CA LEU A 221 8.31 -7.07 7.62
C LEU A 221 8.66 -7.87 8.90
N PRO A 222 8.21 -9.14 9.03
CA PRO A 222 8.48 -9.93 10.22
C PRO A 222 9.99 -10.20 10.39
N MET A 223 10.45 -10.27 11.64
CA MET A 223 11.87 -10.46 11.95
C MET A 223 12.33 -11.90 11.70
N ASN A 224 11.58 -12.88 12.21
CA ASN A 224 12.01 -14.29 12.27
C ASN A 224 11.13 -15.23 11.42
N ALA A 225 10.37 -14.68 10.47
CA ALA A 225 9.48 -15.46 9.62
C ALA A 225 9.59 -15.03 8.16
N CYS A 226 9.31 -15.96 7.24
CA CYS A 226 9.11 -15.61 5.85
C CYS A 226 7.74 -14.95 5.67
N CYS A 227 7.68 -13.96 4.77
CA CYS A 227 6.43 -13.35 4.35
C CYS A 227 6.38 -13.27 2.83
N VAL A 228 5.18 -13.08 2.29
CA VAL A 228 4.99 -12.84 0.86
C VAL A 228 4.82 -11.35 0.62
N ALA A 229 5.69 -10.79 -0.22
CA ALA A 229 5.58 -9.45 -0.76
C ALA A 229 4.85 -9.51 -2.11
N THR A 230 3.67 -8.89 -2.18
CA THR A 230 2.86 -8.81 -3.41
C THR A 230 3.02 -7.42 -4.05
N VAL A 231 3.43 -7.39 -5.32
CA VAL A 231 3.70 -6.16 -6.09
C VAL A 231 3.18 -6.29 -7.52
N PHE A 232 2.92 -5.17 -8.18
CA PHE A 232 2.83 -5.13 -9.64
C PHE A 232 4.25 -5.10 -10.22
N ALA A 233 4.58 -6.09 -11.03
CA ALA A 233 5.89 -6.21 -11.68
C ALA A 233 5.76 -7.00 -12.99
N PRO A 234 6.74 -6.90 -13.89
CA PRO A 234 6.83 -7.79 -15.04
C PRO A 234 6.91 -9.24 -14.59
N ILE A 235 6.29 -10.12 -15.37
CA ILE A 235 6.27 -11.56 -15.09
C ILE A 235 7.70 -12.09 -15.13
N THR A 236 8.06 -12.90 -14.14
CA THR A 236 9.33 -13.63 -14.10
C THR A 236 9.03 -15.06 -13.67
N PHE A 237 9.47 -16.03 -14.45
CA PHE A 237 9.22 -17.44 -14.11
C PHE A 237 10.20 -17.92 -13.03
N PRO A 238 9.72 -18.59 -11.95
CA PRO A 238 10.56 -19.27 -10.99
C PRO A 238 11.34 -20.42 -11.66
N PRO A 239 12.53 -20.77 -11.16
CA PRO A 239 13.20 -20.20 -9.99
C PRO A 239 13.92 -18.88 -10.32
N ALA A 240 13.65 -17.83 -9.55
CA ALA A 240 14.39 -16.58 -9.62
C ALA A 240 14.63 -16.06 -8.19
N SER A 241 15.87 -15.70 -7.90
CA SER A 241 16.25 -15.11 -6.61
C SER A 241 15.72 -13.69 -6.49
N VAL A 242 15.42 -13.29 -5.26
CA VAL A 242 14.92 -11.96 -4.94
C VAL A 242 15.80 -11.36 -3.86
N LEU A 243 16.35 -10.20 -4.14
CA LEU A 243 17.00 -9.35 -3.15
C LEU A 243 16.20 -8.06 -3.02
N VAL A 244 15.99 -7.63 -1.79
CA VAL A 244 15.23 -6.41 -1.49
C VAL A 244 16.14 -5.45 -0.76
N PHE A 245 16.26 -4.24 -1.29
CA PHE A 245 17.05 -3.17 -0.74
C PHE A 245 16.16 -2.01 -0.31
N ARG A 246 16.62 -1.25 0.68
CA ARG A 246 16.13 0.08 0.98
C ARG A 246 17.15 1.12 0.56
N GLU A 247 16.68 2.29 0.20
CA GLU A 247 17.52 3.45 0.01
C GLU A 247 17.78 4.10 1.38
N GLY A 248 19.06 4.18 1.76
CA GLY A 248 19.53 4.87 2.95
C GLY A 248 19.47 6.40 2.77
N LYS A 249 19.74 7.15 3.84
CA LYS A 249 19.69 8.62 3.82
C LYS A 249 20.71 9.24 2.86
N THR A 250 21.83 8.55 2.66
CA THR A 250 22.96 8.97 1.82
C THR A 250 22.86 8.42 0.38
N GLY A 251 21.76 7.76 0.02
CA GLY A 251 21.61 7.09 -1.29
C GLY A 251 22.26 5.71 -1.38
N GLU A 252 22.81 5.19 -0.28
CA GLU A 252 23.31 3.82 -0.20
C GLU A 252 22.17 2.80 -0.27
N GLN A 253 22.42 1.65 -0.90
CA GLN A 253 21.46 0.56 -0.99
C GLN A 253 21.75 -0.48 0.08
N GLU A 254 20.91 -0.50 1.12
CA GLU A 254 21.07 -1.43 2.22
C GLU A 254 20.21 -2.68 2.02
N LEU A 255 20.80 -3.86 2.17
CA LEU A 255 20.10 -5.13 2.03
C LEU A 255 19.11 -5.34 3.20
N VAL A 256 17.84 -5.51 2.84
CA VAL A 256 16.72 -5.65 3.79
C VAL A 256 16.22 -7.08 3.88
N ALA A 257 16.05 -7.74 2.74
CA ALA A 257 15.48 -9.07 2.68
C ALA A 257 16.05 -9.87 1.51
N THR A 258 16.06 -11.19 1.67
CA THR A 258 16.43 -12.15 0.64
C THR A 258 15.30 -13.15 0.45
N GLY A 259 15.18 -13.72 -0.75
CA GLY A 259 14.02 -14.52 -1.09
C GLY A 259 14.06 -15.10 -2.50
N SER A 260 12.89 -15.54 -2.95
CA SER A 260 12.66 -16.07 -4.29
C SER A 260 11.28 -15.69 -4.80
N VAL A 261 11.09 -15.74 -6.12
CA VAL A 261 9.77 -15.59 -6.73
C VAL A 261 8.93 -16.82 -6.36
N LEU A 262 7.76 -16.59 -5.76
CA LEU A 262 6.85 -17.65 -5.35
C LEU A 262 5.96 -18.07 -6.53
N ASP A 263 5.12 -17.16 -6.99
CA ASP A 263 4.22 -17.36 -8.11
C ASP A 263 3.77 -16.01 -8.69
N VAL A 264 3.13 -16.07 -9.85
CA VAL A 264 2.48 -14.91 -10.48
C VAL A 264 0.99 -15.18 -10.47
N ASN A 265 0.30 -14.61 -9.48
CA ASN A 265 -1.11 -14.85 -9.25
C ASN A 265 -1.81 -13.60 -8.69
N PRO A 266 -2.64 -12.90 -9.50
CA PRO A 266 -3.42 -11.75 -9.03
C PRO A 266 -4.59 -12.13 -8.12
N ASP A 267 -5.01 -13.39 -8.11
CA ASP A 267 -6.15 -13.87 -7.32
C ASP A 267 -5.79 -14.11 -5.85
N ARG A 268 -4.51 -13.96 -5.45
CA ARG A 268 -4.07 -14.06 -4.06
C ARG A 268 -4.77 -13.00 -3.20
N ILE A 269 -5.56 -13.44 -2.21
CA ILE A 269 -6.40 -12.56 -1.39
C ILE A 269 -5.64 -12.11 -0.15
N VAL A 270 -5.18 -10.86 -0.14
CA VAL A 270 -4.55 -10.24 1.04
C VAL A 270 -5.57 -9.42 1.83
N LEU A 271 -5.78 -9.76 3.09
CA LEU A 271 -6.78 -9.13 3.98
C LEU A 271 -6.11 -8.36 5.12
N LYS A 272 -6.43 -7.06 5.22
CA LYS A 272 -6.11 -6.24 6.40
C LYS A 272 -7.13 -6.52 7.49
N ARG A 273 -6.64 -6.94 8.65
CA ARG A 273 -7.44 -7.05 9.87
C ARG A 273 -7.51 -5.70 10.58
N ILE A 274 -8.71 -5.29 10.92
CA ILE A 274 -9.02 -4.15 11.79
C ILE A 274 -9.61 -4.75 13.06
N VAL A 275 -9.15 -4.29 14.22
CA VAL A 275 -9.64 -4.76 15.51
C VAL A 275 -10.23 -3.57 16.24
N LEU A 276 -11.52 -3.67 16.55
CA LEU A 276 -12.22 -2.70 17.39
C LEU A 276 -12.24 -3.23 18.82
N SER A 277 -11.89 -2.38 19.76
CA SER A 277 -11.82 -2.71 21.18
C SER A 277 -12.90 -1.99 21.96
N GLY A 278 -13.54 -2.68 22.88
CA GLY A 278 -14.47 -2.16 23.85
C GLY A 278 -14.17 -2.67 25.24
N HIS A 279 -14.69 -1.97 26.24
CA HIS A 279 -14.49 -2.30 27.65
C HIS A 279 -15.79 -2.77 28.28
N PRO A 280 -15.79 -3.87 29.07
CA PRO A 280 -16.95 -4.29 29.83
C PRO A 280 -17.27 -3.24 30.90
N TYR A 281 -18.53 -2.79 30.96
CA TYR A 281 -18.98 -1.80 31.94
C TYR A 281 -19.79 -2.45 33.07
N LYS A 282 -20.81 -3.23 32.72
CA LYS A 282 -21.64 -3.98 33.69
C LYS A 282 -21.65 -5.44 33.31
N ILE A 283 -21.28 -6.31 34.24
CA ILE A 283 -21.19 -7.76 34.02
C ILE A 283 -22.27 -8.43 34.88
N ASN A 284 -23.16 -9.17 34.23
CA ASN A 284 -24.20 -9.96 34.89
C ASN A 284 -24.17 -11.40 34.35
N LYS A 285 -23.50 -12.29 35.08
CA LYS A 285 -23.24 -13.68 34.68
C LYS A 285 -22.62 -13.70 33.26
N ARG A 286 -23.38 -14.13 32.25
CA ARG A 286 -22.97 -14.19 30.83
C ARG A 286 -23.38 -13.00 29.99
N ALA A 287 -24.17 -12.07 30.54
CA ALA A 287 -24.59 -10.85 29.85
C ALA A 287 -23.68 -9.70 30.28
N VAL A 288 -23.13 -8.97 29.31
CA VAL A 288 -22.18 -7.89 29.56
C VAL A 288 -22.60 -6.66 28.79
N VAL A 289 -22.65 -5.50 29.45
CA VAL A 289 -22.81 -4.22 28.77
C VAL A 289 -21.41 -3.71 28.44
N CYS A 290 -21.12 -3.51 27.16
CA CYS A 290 -19.84 -3.01 26.65
C CYS A 290 -19.95 -1.53 26.26
N ARG A 291 -18.87 -0.77 26.47
CA ARG A 291 -18.73 0.65 26.10
C ARG A 291 -17.45 0.89 25.30
N TYR A 292 -17.39 2.05 24.63
CA TYR A 292 -16.23 2.53 23.85
C TYR A 292 -15.87 1.73 22.60
N MET A 293 -16.62 0.68 22.25
CA MET A 293 -16.44 0.01 20.94
C MET A 293 -17.08 0.81 19.80
N PHE A 294 -18.25 1.40 20.06
CA PHE A 294 -19.00 2.23 19.13
C PHE A 294 -19.50 3.47 19.88
N PHE A 295 -19.87 4.49 19.11
CA PHE A 295 -20.46 5.74 19.64
C PHE A 295 -21.91 5.94 19.18
N HIS A 296 -22.27 5.41 18.00
CA HIS A 296 -23.62 5.51 17.43
C HIS A 296 -24.38 4.20 17.56
N ARG A 297 -25.71 4.32 17.70
CA ARG A 297 -26.62 3.16 17.76
C ARG A 297 -26.66 2.38 16.45
N GLU A 298 -26.69 3.09 15.33
CA GLU A 298 -26.75 2.51 13.98
C GLU A 298 -25.54 1.61 13.69
N ASP A 299 -24.34 2.03 14.13
CA ASP A 299 -23.12 1.23 14.01
C ASP A 299 -23.26 -0.13 14.73
N ILE A 300 -23.83 -0.14 15.94
CA ILE A 300 -24.04 -1.37 16.72
C ILE A 300 -25.01 -2.31 16.01
N GLU A 301 -26.11 -1.79 15.50
CA GLU A 301 -27.12 -2.57 14.78
C GLU A 301 -26.54 -3.14 13.48
N TRP A 302 -25.74 -2.34 12.76
CA TRP A 302 -25.02 -2.79 11.58
C TRP A 302 -24.05 -3.93 11.90
N PHE A 303 -23.20 -3.78 12.93
CA PHE A 303 -22.19 -4.78 13.29
C PHE A 303 -22.70 -5.93 14.16
N LYS A 304 -24.00 -5.97 14.48
CA LYS A 304 -24.64 -7.02 15.28
C LYS A 304 -24.33 -8.47 14.85
N PRO A 305 -24.25 -8.82 13.54
CA PRO A 305 -23.96 -10.19 13.13
C PRO A 305 -22.51 -10.64 13.38
N VAL A 306 -21.60 -9.72 13.73
CA VAL A 306 -20.18 -10.04 13.91
C VAL A 306 -19.95 -10.73 15.25
N GLU A 307 -19.05 -11.70 15.27
CA GLU A 307 -18.62 -12.38 16.49
C GLU A 307 -17.61 -11.51 17.26
N LEU A 308 -17.86 -11.40 18.57
CA LEU A 308 -16.97 -10.77 19.53
C LEU A 308 -16.10 -11.84 20.17
N TYR A 309 -14.87 -11.47 20.50
CA TYR A 309 -13.95 -12.33 21.23
C TYR A 309 -13.20 -11.52 22.27
N THR A 310 -12.63 -12.20 23.26
CA THR A 310 -11.73 -11.60 24.25
C THR A 310 -10.34 -12.21 24.12
N PRO A 311 -9.27 -11.50 24.51
CA PRO A 311 -7.93 -12.09 24.58
C PRO A 311 -7.86 -13.33 25.48
N SER A 312 -8.72 -13.43 26.50
CA SER A 312 -8.87 -14.58 27.40
C SER A 312 -9.55 -15.80 26.74
N GLY A 313 -9.97 -15.68 25.48
CA GLY A 313 -10.50 -16.80 24.68
C GLY A 313 -12.02 -16.98 24.73
N HIS A 314 -12.75 -16.12 25.44
CA HIS A 314 -14.20 -16.11 25.46
C HIS A 314 -14.77 -15.54 24.16
N ARG A 315 -15.94 -16.05 23.75
CA ARG A 315 -16.61 -15.69 22.50
C ARG A 315 -18.04 -15.25 22.77
N GLY A 316 -18.53 -14.30 21.99
CA GLY A 316 -19.85 -13.73 22.21
C GLY A 316 -20.42 -12.99 21.00
N HIS A 317 -21.64 -12.50 21.17
CA HIS A 317 -22.35 -11.75 20.15
C HIS A 317 -23.08 -10.56 20.76
N ILE A 318 -23.33 -9.55 19.94
CA ILE A 318 -24.14 -8.38 20.30
C ILE A 318 -25.61 -8.78 20.32
N LYS A 319 -26.32 -8.47 21.42
CA LYS A 319 -27.76 -8.67 21.55
C LYS A 319 -28.55 -7.45 21.08
N GLU A 320 -28.26 -6.30 21.66
CA GLU A 320 -29.02 -5.06 21.46
C GLU A 320 -28.17 -3.83 21.76
N ALA A 321 -28.45 -2.72 21.08
CA ALA A 321 -27.93 -1.41 21.43
C ALA A 321 -28.72 -0.82 22.61
N LEU A 322 -28.01 -0.17 23.52
CA LEU A 322 -28.56 0.47 24.72
C LEU A 322 -28.30 1.98 24.65
N GLY A 323 -29.36 2.78 24.77
CA GLY A 323 -29.27 4.25 24.76
C GLY A 323 -28.72 4.83 23.46
N THR A 324 -28.15 6.04 23.55
CA THR A 324 -27.64 6.84 22.42
C THR A 324 -26.11 6.93 22.35
N HIS A 325 -25.39 6.58 23.41
CA HIS A 325 -23.93 6.74 23.53
C HIS A 325 -23.12 5.50 23.11
N GLY A 326 -23.66 4.67 22.22
CA GLY A 326 -22.95 3.49 21.72
C GLY A 326 -22.71 2.39 22.77
N HIS A 327 -23.53 2.33 23.81
CA HIS A 327 -23.53 1.19 24.73
C HIS A 327 -24.23 0.02 24.07
N MET A 328 -23.72 -1.19 24.28
CA MET A 328 -24.30 -2.41 23.72
C MET A 328 -24.32 -3.52 24.73
N LYS A 329 -25.36 -4.33 24.69
CA LYS A 329 -25.47 -5.55 25.48
C LYS A 329 -24.94 -6.71 24.64
N CYS A 330 -24.00 -7.45 25.20
CA CYS A 330 -23.37 -8.61 24.62
C CYS A 330 -23.69 -9.85 25.46
N ARG A 331 -23.67 -11.02 24.83
CA ARG A 331 -23.73 -12.31 25.53
C ARG A 331 -22.49 -13.11 25.18
N PHE A 332 -21.82 -13.62 26.20
CA PHE A 332 -20.65 -14.48 26.07
C PHE A 332 -20.96 -15.92 26.48
N ASP A 333 -20.11 -16.84 26.05
CA ASP A 333 -20.12 -18.25 26.45
C ASP A 333 -19.89 -18.43 27.97
N LYS A 334 -18.94 -17.67 28.52
CA LYS A 334 -18.58 -17.65 29.95
C LYS A 334 -18.73 -16.24 30.55
N GLN A 335 -18.63 -16.16 31.87
CA GLN A 335 -18.60 -14.88 32.58
C GLN A 335 -17.24 -14.20 32.35
N LEU A 336 -17.28 -12.93 31.95
CA LEU A 336 -16.07 -12.12 31.77
C LEU A 336 -15.60 -11.53 33.09
N ASN A 337 -14.30 -11.25 33.18
CA ASN A 337 -13.73 -10.42 34.24
C ASN A 337 -13.80 -8.94 33.88
N ALA A 338 -13.79 -8.06 34.89
CA ALA A 338 -13.81 -6.62 34.66
C ALA A 338 -12.56 -6.09 33.94
N ALA A 339 -11.44 -6.81 34.04
CA ALA A 339 -10.18 -6.49 33.37
C ALA A 339 -10.11 -6.98 31.91
N ASP A 340 -11.06 -7.83 31.47
CA ASP A 340 -11.07 -8.31 30.10
C ASP A 340 -11.40 -7.18 29.12
N SER A 341 -10.83 -7.23 27.93
CA SER A 341 -11.23 -6.36 26.82
C SER A 341 -12.05 -7.14 25.81
N VAL A 342 -13.14 -6.55 25.34
CA VAL A 342 -13.98 -7.13 24.28
C VAL A 342 -13.44 -6.63 22.95
N MET A 343 -13.20 -7.53 22.01
CA MET A 343 -12.64 -7.22 20.71
C MET A 343 -13.54 -7.75 19.59
N MET A 344 -13.55 -7.03 18.48
CA MET A 344 -14.22 -7.43 17.24
C MET A 344 -13.21 -7.37 16.09
N SER A 345 -13.16 -8.40 15.24
CA SER A 345 -12.27 -8.41 14.07
C SER A 345 -13.06 -8.17 12.79
N LEU A 346 -12.66 -7.14 12.05
CA LEU A 346 -13.15 -6.82 10.71
C LEU A 346 -12.04 -7.04 9.69
N TYR A 347 -12.41 -7.38 8.46
CA TYR A 347 -11.44 -7.67 7.39
C TYR A 347 -11.77 -6.89 6.13
N LYS A 348 -10.75 -6.30 5.52
CA LYS A 348 -10.85 -5.62 4.23
C LYS A 348 -9.77 -6.13 3.30
N ARG A 349 -10.12 -6.44 2.05
CA ARG A 349 -9.14 -6.79 1.02
C ARG A 349 -8.30 -5.58 0.65
N VAL A 350 -7.00 -5.80 0.52
CA VAL A 350 -6.04 -4.77 0.13
C VAL A 350 -5.32 -5.21 -1.13
N PHE A 351 -5.25 -4.30 -2.09
CA PHE A 351 -4.57 -4.48 -3.36
C PHE A 351 -3.27 -3.68 -3.41
N PRO A 352 -2.21 -4.18 -4.08
CA PRO A 352 -1.00 -3.40 -4.29
C PRO A 352 -1.32 -2.14 -5.09
N LYS A 353 -0.48 -1.11 -4.97
CA LYS A 353 -0.58 0.12 -5.78
C LYS A 353 0.38 0.02 -6.96
N TRP A 354 -0.03 0.54 -8.13
CA TRP A 354 0.84 0.64 -9.30
C TRP A 354 1.97 1.65 -9.06
N THR A 355 3.11 1.16 -8.54
CA THR A 355 4.28 1.96 -8.14
C THR A 355 5.57 1.46 -8.80
N TYR A 356 5.43 0.61 -9.82
CA TYR A 356 6.55 0.03 -10.55
C TYR A 356 7.35 1.13 -11.25
N ASN A 357 8.63 1.26 -10.90
CA ASN A 357 9.58 2.12 -11.57
C ASN A 357 10.84 1.33 -11.96
N PRO A 358 11.12 1.12 -13.27
CA PRO A 358 12.31 0.41 -13.73
C PRO A 358 13.59 1.23 -13.60
N ARG A 359 13.50 2.55 -13.45
CA ARG A 359 14.67 3.43 -13.33
C ARG A 359 15.11 3.51 -11.88
N VAL A 360 15.94 2.56 -11.47
CA VAL A 360 16.57 2.57 -10.15
C VAL A 360 17.94 3.22 -10.26
N ARG A 361 18.23 4.18 -9.39
CA ARG A 361 19.56 4.78 -9.33
C ARG A 361 20.58 3.71 -8.91
N TYR A 362 21.74 3.69 -9.56
CA TYR A 362 22.85 2.91 -9.05
C TYR A 362 23.31 3.53 -7.72
N PRO A 363 23.66 2.72 -6.72
CA PRO A 363 24.24 3.26 -5.50
C PRO A 363 25.47 4.06 -5.91
N PHE A 364 25.62 5.28 -5.35
CA PHE A 364 26.81 6.09 -5.58
C PHE A 364 28.04 5.24 -5.25
N SER A 365 28.78 4.81 -6.27
CA SER A 365 30.07 4.18 -6.02
C SER A 365 31.01 5.28 -5.53
N ALA A 366 31.85 4.99 -4.54
CA ALA A 366 32.89 5.92 -4.09
C ALA A 366 33.77 6.39 -5.27
N VAL A 367 33.91 5.56 -6.31
CA VAL A 367 34.59 5.87 -7.57
C VAL A 367 33.90 6.99 -8.33
N HIS A 368 32.56 6.99 -8.42
CA HIS A 368 31.80 8.04 -9.09
C HIS A 368 31.83 9.37 -8.32
N PHE A 369 31.88 9.32 -6.98
CA PHE A 369 32.09 10.51 -6.14
C PHE A 369 33.47 11.14 -6.33
N ILE A 370 34.53 10.33 -6.40
CA ILE A 370 35.88 10.81 -6.70
C ILE A 370 35.93 11.42 -8.09
N ARG A 371 35.31 10.77 -9.09
CA ARG A 371 35.28 11.26 -10.47
C ARG A 371 34.50 12.59 -10.60
N GLU A 372 33.33 12.71 -9.96
CA GLU A 372 32.58 13.98 -9.92
C GLU A 372 33.32 15.08 -9.16
N LYS A 373 33.97 14.77 -8.03
CA LYS A 373 34.79 15.75 -7.31
C LYS A 373 36.02 16.17 -8.12
N LEU A 374 36.68 15.25 -8.83
CA LEU A 374 37.80 15.57 -9.71
C LEU A 374 37.34 16.47 -10.87
N LEU A 375 36.21 16.16 -11.50
CA LEU A 375 35.62 17.00 -12.55
C LEU A 375 35.23 18.40 -12.05
N GLN A 376 34.68 18.51 -10.84
CA GLN A 376 34.39 19.81 -10.20
C GLN A 376 35.68 20.56 -9.82
N MET A 377 36.73 19.87 -9.40
CA MET A 377 38.05 20.46 -9.13
C MET A 377 38.78 20.90 -10.42
N GLU A 378 38.59 20.20 -11.53
CA GLU A 378 39.12 20.60 -12.84
C GLU A 378 38.39 21.82 -13.40
N GLN A 379 37.06 21.88 -13.28
CA GLN A 379 36.28 23.06 -13.69
C GLN A 379 36.62 24.32 -12.88
N THR A 380 36.88 24.18 -11.58
CA THR A 380 37.33 25.29 -10.72
C THR A 380 38.77 25.71 -10.98
N LYS A 381 39.65 24.79 -11.37
CA LYS A 381 41.01 25.13 -11.83
C LYS A 381 41.00 25.86 -13.18
N SER A 382 40.20 25.42 -14.14
CA SER A 382 40.09 26.07 -15.46
C SER A 382 39.49 27.48 -15.37
N SER A 383 38.62 27.74 -14.40
CA SER A 383 38.07 29.09 -14.15
C SER A 383 39.01 30.01 -13.36
N MET A 384 39.99 29.47 -12.62
CA MET A 384 41.06 30.25 -11.98
C MET A 384 42.25 30.56 -12.91
N ILE A 385 42.40 29.87 -14.03
CA ILE A 385 43.47 30.12 -15.03
C ILE A 385 43.02 31.16 -16.09
N LEU A 386 41.72 31.51 -16.11
CA LEU A 386 41.11 32.48 -17.02
C LEU A 386 40.79 33.84 -16.36
N LEU A 387 41.28 34.07 -15.15
CA LEU A 387 41.31 35.36 -14.43
C LEU A 387 42.77 35.75 -14.19
#